data_AF-A5FNN4-F1
#
_entry.id   AF-A5FNN4-F1
#
_cell.length_a   1.000
_cell.length_b   1.000
_cell.length_c   1.000
_cell.angle_alpha   90.00
_cell.angle_beta   90.00
_cell.angle_gamma   90.00
#
_symmetry.space_group_name_H-M   'P 1'
#
loop_
_entity.id
_entity.type
_entity.pdbx_description
1 polymer ?
#
loop_
_entity_poly.entity_id
_entity_poly.type
_entity_poly.pdbx_seq_one_letter_code
_entity_poly.pdbx_strand_id
1 'polypeptide(L)'
;MRIMSTEKLNNKTKEELKDILINDTDIHKIETWEFLVKHSLSNNELVIILEKCDDLRIRSKVAAILSGQNPSTNELVCIINYSWNFEITNNAFEILLEKDLTNYNLIVIIEKCPIIEVKKRAFEVLIKNNPRNEELADVLRWFGNYEIRNDISRFLLTKNPDIDELKDIIVMCNDPKIGNNAWEMLEKQNLTNKDLENVIRNPISLNNEGIRNKAAKVLLQKEPSDNELHNILLGCSDIQMVNKASEVLLERTIVNENLLEILRLCTNHEIINNTWEILKRNNPTSSDLRFVISFCTVIEVVKEAWGIFEKGDHKKEDLLGITKCCIDIEIVKTAWKNIEKEEWNFYDLRDVIGECIDPEIRKSVWEKMKEQSQHWHWGTLAYILTDDFNTDLPVEIRNEAWKMLAVRAGITKPFNEEPLIQKMLSKFGDKFDHTQKKIMFRQICIEDEEIMKIKKEYSPILDLLVLPNYFYNITSADA
;
A
#
# COMPACT_ATOMS: atom_id res chain seq x y z
N MET A 1 -14.62 -31.27 16.56
CA MET A 1 -13.38 -31.56 15.80
C MET A 1 -13.28 -33.08 15.67
N ARG A 2 -13.48 -33.65 14.48
CA ARG A 2 -13.38 -35.11 14.28
C ARG A 2 -11.96 -35.41 13.84
N ILE A 3 -11.15 -36.01 14.72
CA ILE A 3 -9.86 -36.59 14.35
C ILE A 3 -10.16 -37.69 13.31
N MET A 4 -9.63 -37.62 12.09
CA MET A 4 -9.62 -38.77 11.20
C MET A 4 -8.89 -39.91 11.93
N SER A 5 -9.59 -41.02 12.16
CA SER A 5 -8.95 -42.18 12.79
C SER A 5 -7.79 -42.66 11.89
N THR A 6 -6.69 -43.07 12.50
CA THR A 6 -5.54 -43.70 11.82
C THR A 6 -5.95 -44.84 10.89
N GLU A 7 -7.03 -45.54 11.23
CA GLU A 7 -7.65 -46.58 10.42
C GLU A 7 -8.20 -46.06 9.07
N LYS A 8 -8.70 -44.82 9.01
CA LYS A 8 -9.14 -44.19 7.74
C LYS A 8 -7.99 -43.76 6.84
N LEU A 9 -6.84 -43.39 7.40
CA LEU A 9 -5.63 -43.09 6.62
C LEU A 9 -5.00 -44.37 6.06
N ASN A 10 -5.00 -45.46 6.84
CA ASN A 10 -4.44 -46.75 6.43
C ASN A 10 -5.06 -47.35 5.16
N ASN A 11 -6.33 -47.04 4.89
CA ASN A 11 -7.06 -47.58 3.74
C ASN A 11 -6.94 -46.70 2.48
N LYS A 12 -6.22 -45.57 2.55
CA LYS A 12 -6.06 -44.65 1.42
C LYS A 12 -4.86 -45.02 0.56
N THR A 13 -5.03 -44.85 -0.74
CA THR A 13 -3.96 -44.98 -1.73
C THR A 13 -2.97 -43.82 -1.64
N LYS A 14 -1.78 -44.00 -2.23
CA LYS A 14 -0.74 -42.97 -2.30
C LYS A 14 -1.22 -41.67 -2.95
N GLU A 15 -2.04 -41.76 -4.01
CA GLU A 15 -2.60 -40.59 -4.69
C GLU A 15 -3.61 -39.85 -3.83
N GLU A 16 -4.50 -40.58 -3.13
CA GLU A 16 -5.46 -39.95 -2.21
C GLU A 16 -4.78 -39.24 -1.05
N LEU A 17 -3.68 -39.80 -0.53
CA LEU A 17 -2.89 -39.15 0.52
C LEU A 17 -2.21 -37.87 0.02
N LYS A 18 -1.70 -37.85 -1.22
CA LYS A 18 -1.15 -36.64 -1.85
C LYS A 18 -2.22 -35.57 -2.05
N ASP A 19 -3.40 -35.97 -2.53
CA ASP A 19 -4.53 -35.07 -2.76
C ASP A 19 -4.97 -34.41 -1.45
N ILE A 20 -5.11 -35.18 -0.37
CA ILE A 20 -5.41 -34.65 0.97
C ILE A 20 -4.35 -33.65 1.42
N LEU A 21 -3.08 -33.98 1.23
CA LEU A 21 -1.97 -33.14 1.69
C LEU A 21 -1.88 -31.81 0.93
N ILE A 22 -2.32 -31.78 -0.32
CA ILE A 22 -2.32 -30.58 -1.19
C ILE A 22 -3.59 -29.75 -1.02
N ASN A 23 -4.76 -30.38 -0.90
CA ASN A 23 -6.06 -29.70 -1.02
C ASN A 23 -6.85 -29.55 0.29
N ASP A 24 -6.49 -30.25 1.38
CA ASP A 24 -7.25 -30.19 2.64
C ASP A 24 -6.88 -28.95 3.50
N THR A 25 -7.75 -28.53 4.42
CA THR A 25 -7.62 -27.29 5.21
C THR A 25 -7.07 -27.54 6.62
N ASP A 26 -5.88 -28.15 6.70
CA ASP A 26 -4.94 -28.19 7.84
C ASP A 26 -5.05 -29.28 8.92
N ILE A 27 -6.23 -29.81 9.27
CA ILE A 27 -6.30 -30.60 10.52
C ILE A 27 -5.55 -31.95 10.42
N HIS A 28 -5.33 -32.47 9.21
CA HIS A 28 -4.76 -33.82 9.01
C HIS A 28 -3.48 -33.88 8.18
N LYS A 29 -2.92 -32.74 7.76
CA LYS A 29 -1.79 -32.75 6.82
C LYS A 29 -0.54 -33.40 7.42
N ILE A 30 -0.25 -33.15 8.70
CA ILE A 30 0.93 -33.73 9.37
C ILE A 30 0.80 -35.25 9.54
N GLU A 31 -0.34 -35.75 9.99
CA GLU A 31 -0.55 -37.21 10.12
C GLU A 31 -0.56 -37.89 8.74
N THR A 32 -1.15 -37.23 7.74
CA THR A 32 -1.16 -37.69 6.34
C THR A 32 0.28 -37.76 5.80
N TRP A 33 1.11 -36.75 6.08
CA TRP A 33 2.53 -36.76 5.72
C TRP A 33 3.29 -37.92 6.37
N GLU A 34 3.10 -38.14 7.66
CA GLU A 34 3.75 -39.24 8.40
C GLU A 34 3.36 -40.62 7.89
N PHE A 35 2.17 -40.76 7.31
CA PHE A 35 1.74 -41.98 6.65
C PHE A 35 2.28 -42.09 5.22
N LEU A 36 2.25 -41.00 4.46
CA LEU A 36 2.71 -40.94 3.08
C LEU A 36 4.22 -41.21 2.97
N VAL A 37 5.04 -40.68 3.87
CA VAL A 37 6.51 -40.85 3.84
C VAL A 37 6.95 -42.32 3.99
N LYS A 38 6.11 -43.18 4.59
CA LYS A 38 6.36 -44.62 4.70
C LYS A 38 6.31 -45.35 3.34
N HIS A 39 5.72 -44.73 2.32
CA HIS A 39 5.48 -45.36 1.02
C HIS A 39 6.60 -45.18 -0.01
N SER A 40 7.80 -44.73 0.38
CA SER A 40 8.92 -44.40 -0.53
C SER A 40 8.50 -43.50 -1.70
N LEU A 41 8.74 -42.19 -1.55
CA LEU A 41 8.37 -41.20 -2.54
C LEU A 41 9.50 -41.02 -3.57
N SER A 42 9.14 -40.93 -4.85
CA SER A 42 10.05 -40.54 -5.92
C SER A 42 10.30 -39.01 -5.90
N ASN A 43 11.40 -38.56 -6.51
CA ASN A 43 11.72 -37.12 -6.58
C ASN A 43 10.58 -36.31 -7.21
N ASN A 44 9.98 -36.79 -8.30
CA ASN A 44 8.85 -36.12 -8.95
C ASN A 44 7.65 -35.93 -8.01
N GLU A 45 7.36 -36.92 -7.16
CA GLU A 45 6.27 -36.80 -6.19
C GLU A 45 6.61 -35.81 -5.09
N LEU A 46 7.86 -35.79 -4.62
CA LEU A 46 8.34 -34.82 -3.64
C LEU A 46 8.28 -33.39 -4.20
N VAL A 47 8.67 -33.18 -5.47
CA VAL A 47 8.54 -31.89 -6.17
C VAL A 47 7.09 -31.41 -6.20
N ILE A 48 6.15 -32.26 -6.64
CA ILE A 48 4.72 -31.91 -6.68
C ILE A 48 4.21 -31.49 -5.30
N ILE A 49 4.58 -32.25 -4.26
CA ILE A 49 4.19 -31.92 -2.89
C ILE A 49 4.80 -30.59 -2.46
N LEU A 50 6.08 -30.36 -2.75
CA LEU A 50 6.79 -29.15 -2.36
C LEU A 50 6.22 -27.89 -3.01
N GLU A 51 5.85 -27.97 -4.30
CA GLU A 51 5.25 -26.86 -5.06
C GLU A 51 3.82 -26.55 -4.60
N LYS A 52 3.02 -27.58 -4.31
CA LYS A 52 1.57 -27.43 -4.14
C LYS A 52 1.07 -27.45 -2.70
N CYS A 53 1.74 -28.13 -1.78
CA CYS A 53 1.35 -28.13 -0.37
C CYS A 53 1.60 -26.74 0.22
N ASP A 54 0.67 -26.15 0.94
CA ASP A 54 0.80 -24.84 1.60
C ASP A 54 1.39 -24.92 3.03
N ASP A 55 1.43 -26.11 3.65
CA ASP A 55 1.99 -26.30 5.00
C ASP A 55 3.53 -26.23 4.98
N LEU A 56 4.08 -25.15 5.54
CA LEU A 56 5.53 -24.88 5.60
C LEU A 56 6.34 -25.96 6.33
N ARG A 57 5.75 -26.63 7.32
CA ARG A 57 6.42 -27.69 8.09
C ARG A 57 6.60 -28.92 7.21
N ILE A 58 5.60 -29.23 6.38
CA ILE A 58 5.67 -30.33 5.44
C ILE A 58 6.64 -30.00 4.32
N ARG A 59 6.58 -28.81 3.72
CA ARG A 59 7.57 -28.37 2.71
C ARG A 59 9.00 -28.55 3.20
N SER A 60 9.29 -28.16 4.44
CA SER A 60 10.63 -28.32 5.03
C SER A 60 11.05 -29.79 5.13
N LYS A 61 10.15 -30.68 5.55
CA LYS A 61 10.43 -32.13 5.61
C LYS A 61 10.61 -32.73 4.21
N VAL A 62 9.78 -32.34 3.25
CA VAL A 62 9.86 -32.78 1.84
C VAL A 62 11.20 -32.36 1.23
N ALA A 63 11.58 -31.09 1.39
CA ALA A 63 12.83 -30.55 0.90
C ALA A 63 14.05 -31.28 1.50
N ALA A 64 14.02 -31.62 2.79
CA ALA A 64 15.09 -32.39 3.44
C ALA A 64 15.25 -33.79 2.83
N ILE A 65 14.14 -34.50 2.57
CA ILE A 65 14.17 -35.83 1.94
C ILE A 65 14.69 -35.71 0.51
N LEU A 66 14.15 -34.79 -0.28
CA LEU A 66 14.54 -34.60 -1.69
C LEU A 66 16.02 -34.23 -1.81
N SER A 67 16.55 -33.40 -0.90
CA SER A 67 17.97 -33.03 -0.87
C SER A 67 18.90 -34.22 -0.66
N GLY A 68 18.43 -35.26 0.04
CA GLY A 68 19.18 -36.51 0.26
C GLY A 68 19.11 -37.51 -0.91
N GLN A 69 18.31 -37.25 -1.95
CA GLN A 69 18.03 -38.20 -3.04
C GLN A 69 18.79 -37.89 -4.34
N ASN A 70 19.99 -37.29 -4.25
CA ASN A 70 20.81 -36.87 -5.38
C ASN A 70 20.01 -36.07 -6.45
N PRO A 71 19.45 -34.91 -6.07
CA PRO A 71 18.50 -34.19 -6.90
C PRO A 71 19.12 -33.68 -8.23
N SER A 72 18.28 -33.63 -9.26
CA SER A 72 18.57 -32.96 -10.53
C SER A 72 18.64 -31.43 -10.38
N THR A 73 19.12 -30.72 -11.39
CA THR A 73 19.16 -29.25 -11.41
C THR A 73 17.77 -28.65 -11.16
N ASN A 74 16.72 -29.16 -11.82
CA ASN A 74 15.36 -28.65 -11.65
C ASN A 74 14.80 -28.96 -10.25
N GLU A 75 15.14 -30.12 -9.68
CA GLU A 75 14.73 -30.49 -8.32
C GLU A 75 15.41 -29.61 -7.27
N LEU A 76 16.69 -29.25 -7.47
CA LEU A 76 17.40 -28.29 -6.61
C LEU A 76 16.78 -26.89 -6.69
N VAL A 77 16.46 -26.41 -7.89
CA VAL A 77 15.74 -25.14 -8.06
C VAL A 77 14.39 -25.17 -7.35
N CYS A 78 13.67 -26.29 -7.43
CA CYS A 78 12.42 -26.48 -6.68
C CYS A 78 12.64 -26.43 -5.16
N ILE A 79 13.68 -27.11 -4.64
CA ILE A 79 14.04 -27.02 -3.21
C ILE A 79 14.26 -25.56 -2.82
N ILE A 80 15.05 -24.82 -3.59
CA ILE A 80 15.43 -23.44 -3.29
C ILE A 80 14.23 -22.48 -3.31
N ASN A 81 13.30 -22.68 -4.25
CA ASN A 81 12.16 -21.77 -4.44
C ASN A 81 11.05 -21.97 -3.40
N TYR A 82 10.94 -23.16 -2.82
CA TYR A 82 9.77 -23.52 -2.01
C TYR A 82 10.12 -23.90 -0.57
N SER A 83 11.39 -24.09 -0.23
CA SER A 83 11.86 -24.31 1.14
C SER A 83 12.07 -23.00 1.89
N TRP A 84 11.51 -22.90 3.10
CA TRP A 84 11.72 -21.78 4.01
C TRP A 84 12.83 -22.03 5.03
N ASN A 85 13.45 -23.21 4.98
CA ASN A 85 14.57 -23.55 5.84
C ASN A 85 15.87 -23.04 5.21
N PHE A 86 16.55 -22.12 5.89
CA PHE A 86 17.80 -21.51 5.42
C PHE A 86 18.89 -22.54 5.11
N GLU A 87 19.15 -23.48 6.01
CA GLU A 87 20.23 -24.46 5.87
C GLU A 87 20.00 -25.39 4.66
N ILE A 88 18.78 -25.92 4.50
CA ILE A 88 18.41 -26.77 3.37
C ILE A 88 18.54 -25.98 2.05
N THR A 89 18.01 -24.75 2.03
CA THR A 89 18.03 -23.89 0.84
C THR A 89 19.46 -23.52 0.46
N ASN A 90 20.29 -23.16 1.43
CA ASN A 90 21.69 -22.81 1.22
C ASN A 90 22.48 -24.01 0.70
N ASN A 91 22.34 -25.18 1.32
CA ASN A 91 23.03 -26.39 0.86
C ASN A 91 22.58 -26.82 -0.54
N ALA A 92 21.28 -26.73 -0.85
CA ALA A 92 20.78 -26.98 -2.20
C ALA A 92 21.37 -25.99 -3.21
N PHE A 93 21.54 -24.73 -2.83
CA PHE A 93 22.19 -23.73 -3.67
C PHE A 93 23.68 -24.03 -3.88
N GLU A 94 24.44 -24.45 -2.86
CA GLU A 94 25.84 -24.87 -3.04
C GLU A 94 25.96 -26.03 -4.04
N ILE A 95 25.14 -27.07 -3.88
CA ILE A 95 25.14 -28.22 -4.79
C ILE A 95 24.76 -27.78 -6.21
N LEU A 96 23.84 -26.82 -6.34
CA LEU A 96 23.43 -26.28 -7.62
C LEU A 96 24.56 -25.51 -8.32
N LEU A 97 25.43 -24.81 -7.58
CA LEU A 97 26.61 -24.11 -8.14
C LEU A 97 27.66 -25.06 -8.74
N GLU A 98 27.66 -26.32 -8.33
CA GLU A 98 28.53 -27.36 -8.89
C GLU A 98 27.94 -28.01 -10.16
N LYS A 99 26.70 -27.66 -10.54
CA LYS A 99 26.01 -28.15 -11.74
C LYS A 99 26.02 -27.13 -12.87
N ASP A 100 25.60 -27.57 -14.05
CA ASP A 100 25.42 -26.70 -15.21
C ASP A 100 24.20 -25.78 -14.96
N LEU A 101 24.49 -24.51 -14.61
CA LEU A 101 23.52 -23.54 -14.11
C LEU A 101 23.27 -22.45 -15.15
N THR A 102 22.02 -22.32 -15.58
CA THR A 102 21.64 -21.30 -16.59
C THR A 102 21.21 -19.99 -15.93
N ASN A 103 21.26 -18.88 -16.68
CA ASN A 103 20.71 -17.59 -16.25
C ASN A 103 19.22 -17.70 -15.89
N TYR A 104 18.45 -18.50 -16.65
CA TYR A 104 17.04 -18.74 -16.35
C TYR A 104 16.83 -19.34 -14.95
N ASN A 105 17.63 -20.33 -14.57
CA ASN A 105 17.55 -20.91 -13.22
C ASN A 105 17.84 -19.86 -12.13
N LEU A 106 18.85 -19.02 -12.34
CA LEU A 106 19.22 -17.96 -11.40
C LEU A 106 18.12 -16.89 -11.29
N ILE A 107 17.53 -16.46 -12.40
CA ILE A 107 16.40 -15.51 -12.44
C ILE A 107 15.23 -16.08 -11.65
N VAL A 108 14.86 -17.33 -11.88
CA VAL A 108 13.78 -18.01 -11.16
C VAL A 108 14.06 -18.07 -9.65
N ILE A 109 15.31 -18.31 -9.25
CA ILE A 109 15.72 -18.30 -7.82
C ILE A 109 15.59 -16.91 -7.23
N ILE A 110 16.09 -15.88 -7.92
CA ILE A 110 16.00 -14.48 -7.48
C ILE A 110 14.53 -14.09 -7.35
N GLU A 111 13.67 -14.49 -8.26
CA GLU A 111 12.23 -14.21 -8.19
C GLU A 111 11.58 -14.92 -6.99
N LYS A 112 11.70 -16.26 -6.91
CA LYS A 112 10.81 -17.09 -6.10
C LYS A 112 11.34 -17.54 -4.75
N CYS A 113 12.66 -17.57 -4.54
CA CYS A 113 13.22 -18.05 -3.27
C CYS A 113 12.64 -17.26 -2.06
N PRO A 114 12.41 -17.86 -0.89
CA PRO A 114 11.98 -17.09 0.27
C PRO A 114 13.16 -16.48 1.04
N ILE A 115 14.40 -16.91 0.77
CA ILE A 115 15.61 -16.55 1.53
C ILE A 115 16.40 -15.46 0.81
N ILE A 116 16.48 -14.26 1.39
CA ILE A 116 17.09 -13.09 0.75
C ILE A 116 18.59 -13.23 0.50
N GLU A 117 19.32 -13.90 1.40
CA GLU A 117 20.75 -14.13 1.27
C GLU A 117 21.06 -15.02 0.06
N VAL A 118 20.25 -16.06 -0.16
CA VAL A 118 20.37 -16.94 -1.32
C VAL A 118 20.06 -16.17 -2.60
N LYS A 119 19.07 -15.27 -2.58
CA LYS A 119 18.78 -14.39 -3.72
C LYS A 119 19.94 -13.47 -4.07
N LYS A 120 20.56 -12.82 -3.07
CA LYS A 120 21.72 -11.95 -3.28
C LYS A 120 22.87 -12.73 -3.93
N ARG A 121 23.15 -13.93 -3.44
CA ARG A 121 24.16 -14.80 -4.03
C ARG A 121 23.80 -15.27 -5.43
N ALA A 122 22.54 -15.64 -5.68
CA ALA A 122 22.06 -15.98 -7.01
C ALA A 122 22.22 -14.80 -7.99
N PHE A 123 21.95 -13.58 -7.52
CA PHE A 123 22.21 -12.37 -8.29
C PHE A 123 23.70 -12.17 -8.56
N GLU A 124 24.59 -12.31 -7.58
CA GLU A 124 26.05 -12.23 -7.78
C GLU A 124 26.55 -13.23 -8.83
N VAL A 125 26.01 -14.45 -8.83
CA VAL A 125 26.33 -15.49 -9.83
C VAL A 125 25.76 -15.11 -11.20
N LEU A 126 24.51 -14.62 -11.25
CA LEU A 126 23.88 -14.15 -12.48
C LEU A 126 24.72 -13.06 -13.14
N ILE A 127 25.18 -12.07 -12.38
CA ILE A 127 26.05 -10.99 -12.87
C ILE A 127 27.36 -11.53 -13.44
N LYS A 128 28.00 -12.49 -12.77
CA LYS A 128 29.23 -13.15 -13.25
C LYS A 128 29.01 -13.92 -14.56
N ASN A 129 27.80 -14.44 -14.77
CA ASN A 129 27.40 -15.12 -16.02
C ASN A 129 27.11 -14.16 -17.18
N ASN A 130 27.35 -12.85 -17.02
CA ASN A 130 27.15 -11.83 -18.03
C ASN A 130 25.75 -11.87 -18.67
N PRO A 131 24.69 -11.56 -17.90
CA PRO A 131 23.31 -11.68 -18.35
C PRO A 131 22.98 -10.62 -19.39
N ARG A 132 21.93 -10.87 -20.19
CA ARG A 132 21.40 -9.86 -21.13
C ARG A 132 20.71 -8.73 -20.35
N ASN A 133 20.61 -7.54 -20.92
CA ASN A 133 19.92 -6.44 -20.25
C ASN A 133 18.43 -6.76 -20.03
N GLU A 134 17.77 -7.37 -21.02
CA GLU A 134 16.38 -7.88 -20.92
C GLU A 134 16.19 -8.78 -19.69
N GLU A 135 17.12 -9.71 -19.45
CA GLU A 135 17.09 -10.63 -18.31
C GLU A 135 17.16 -9.88 -16.97
N LEU A 136 17.95 -8.82 -16.90
CA LEU A 136 18.06 -7.98 -15.71
C LEU A 136 16.84 -7.06 -15.53
N ALA A 137 16.31 -6.53 -16.62
CA ALA A 137 15.11 -5.69 -16.63
C ALA A 137 13.90 -6.48 -16.14
N ASP A 138 13.76 -7.73 -16.56
CA ASP A 138 12.71 -8.62 -16.05
C ASP A 138 12.84 -8.86 -14.55
N VAL A 139 14.06 -9.14 -14.06
CA VAL A 139 14.27 -9.26 -12.61
C VAL A 139 13.91 -7.94 -11.91
N LEU A 140 14.31 -6.79 -12.44
CA LEU A 140 14.01 -5.48 -11.86
C LEU A 140 12.49 -5.24 -11.71
N ARG A 141 11.70 -5.59 -12.73
CA ARG A 141 10.24 -5.39 -12.75
C ARG A 141 9.51 -6.30 -11.77
N TRP A 142 9.90 -7.56 -11.69
CA TRP A 142 9.17 -8.58 -10.92
C TRP A 142 9.67 -8.75 -9.49
N PHE A 143 10.87 -8.28 -9.18
CA PHE A 143 11.47 -8.53 -7.88
C PHE A 143 11.06 -7.51 -6.81
N GLY A 144 10.67 -7.96 -5.62
CA GLY A 144 10.10 -7.08 -4.58
C GLY A 144 11.09 -6.47 -3.57
N ASN A 145 12.36 -6.87 -3.53
CA ASN A 145 13.31 -6.35 -2.55
C ASN A 145 14.20 -5.23 -3.13
N TYR A 146 14.15 -4.08 -2.44
CA TYR A 146 14.75 -2.82 -2.89
C TYR A 146 16.29 -2.83 -2.98
N GLU A 147 16.97 -3.64 -2.17
CA GLU A 147 18.44 -3.70 -2.19
C GLU A 147 18.93 -4.30 -3.50
N ILE A 148 18.36 -5.45 -3.88
CA ILE A 148 18.71 -6.11 -5.15
C ILE A 148 18.27 -5.25 -6.34
N ARG A 149 17.12 -4.57 -6.27
CA ARG A 149 16.72 -3.62 -7.32
C ARG A 149 17.76 -2.53 -7.56
N ASN A 150 18.32 -1.98 -6.48
CA ASN A 150 19.38 -0.97 -6.59
C ASN A 150 20.64 -1.57 -7.21
N ASP A 151 21.03 -2.78 -6.84
CA ASP A 151 22.21 -3.44 -7.41
C ASP A 151 22.03 -3.80 -8.89
N ILE A 152 20.85 -4.33 -9.27
CA ILE A 152 20.47 -4.56 -10.67
C ILE A 152 20.53 -3.25 -11.45
N SER A 153 19.94 -2.18 -10.91
CA SER A 153 19.89 -0.89 -11.57
C SER A 153 21.29 -0.31 -11.78
N ARG A 154 22.18 -0.38 -10.77
CA ARG A 154 23.59 0.03 -10.91
C ARG A 154 24.27 -0.74 -12.02
N PHE A 155 24.06 -2.06 -12.07
CA PHE A 155 24.67 -2.90 -13.08
C PHE A 155 24.12 -2.61 -14.48
N LEU A 156 22.79 -2.50 -14.64
CA LEU A 156 22.15 -2.13 -15.90
C LEU A 156 22.68 -0.80 -16.45
N LEU A 157 22.87 0.22 -15.61
CA LEU A 157 23.44 1.51 -16.02
C LEU A 157 24.85 1.38 -16.61
N THR A 158 25.60 0.31 -16.29
CA THR A 158 26.91 0.05 -16.90
C THR A 158 26.84 -0.64 -18.28
N LYS A 159 25.66 -1.13 -18.69
CA LYS A 159 25.48 -1.93 -19.93
C LYS A 159 24.78 -1.17 -21.07
N ASN A 160 24.88 0.16 -21.07
CA ASN A 160 24.24 1.03 -22.07
C ASN A 160 22.74 0.69 -22.27
N PRO A 161 21.92 0.89 -21.22
CA PRO A 161 20.51 0.53 -21.22
C PRO A 161 19.71 1.35 -22.24
N ASP A 162 18.65 0.74 -22.77
CA ASP A 162 17.72 1.42 -23.67
C ASP A 162 16.70 2.31 -22.93
N ILE A 163 15.78 2.93 -23.68
CA ILE A 163 14.74 3.82 -23.13
C ILE A 163 13.85 3.10 -22.11
N ASP A 164 13.43 1.87 -22.41
CA ASP A 164 12.51 1.10 -21.56
C ASP A 164 13.22 0.65 -20.28
N GLU A 165 14.45 0.18 -20.40
CA GLU A 165 15.30 -0.21 -19.28
C GLU A 165 15.61 0.98 -18.36
N LEU A 166 15.90 2.16 -18.91
CA LEU A 166 16.09 3.38 -18.13
C LEU A 166 14.82 3.83 -17.42
N LYS A 167 13.65 3.72 -18.07
CA LYS A 167 12.36 3.98 -17.43
C LYS A 167 12.12 3.01 -16.29
N ASP A 168 12.39 1.72 -16.48
CA ASP A 168 12.26 0.71 -15.41
C ASP A 168 13.17 1.04 -14.22
N ILE A 169 14.40 1.48 -14.46
CA ILE A 169 15.31 1.91 -13.39
C ILE A 169 14.72 3.11 -12.63
N ILE A 170 14.25 4.14 -13.35
CA ILE A 170 13.64 5.33 -12.73
C ILE A 170 12.39 4.95 -11.91
N VAL A 171 11.62 3.97 -12.38
CA VAL A 171 10.37 3.57 -11.73
C VAL A 171 10.62 2.66 -10.52
N MET A 172 11.51 1.69 -10.66
CA MET A 172 11.64 0.58 -9.71
C MET A 172 12.72 0.83 -8.63
N CYS A 173 13.65 1.75 -8.86
CA CYS A 173 14.76 2.03 -7.95
C CYS A 173 14.37 3.08 -6.89
N ASN A 174 14.76 2.79 -5.64
CA ASN A 174 14.49 3.68 -4.50
C ASN A 174 15.66 4.59 -4.15
N ASP A 175 16.86 4.37 -4.72
CA ASP A 175 18.04 5.21 -4.52
C ASP A 175 17.99 6.43 -5.45
N PRO A 176 17.82 7.66 -4.92
CA PRO A 176 17.69 8.85 -5.76
C PRO A 176 18.92 9.10 -6.65
N LYS A 177 20.11 8.65 -6.27
CA LYS A 177 21.32 8.83 -7.10
C LYS A 177 21.27 7.96 -8.35
N ILE A 178 20.83 6.71 -8.20
CA ILE A 178 20.65 5.80 -9.33
C ILE A 178 19.56 6.33 -10.26
N GLY A 179 18.41 6.74 -9.70
CA GLY A 179 17.33 7.34 -10.47
C GLY A 179 17.79 8.56 -11.26
N ASN A 180 18.54 9.47 -10.63
CA ASN A 180 19.07 10.65 -11.32
C ASN A 180 20.05 10.28 -12.44
N ASN A 181 20.95 9.31 -12.22
CA ASN A 181 21.85 8.83 -13.28
C ASN A 181 21.07 8.25 -14.45
N ALA A 182 20.03 7.45 -14.18
CA ALA A 182 19.16 6.91 -15.21
C ALA A 182 18.43 8.02 -15.98
N TRP A 183 17.92 9.04 -15.27
CA TRP A 183 17.32 10.22 -15.90
C TRP A 183 18.32 10.97 -16.80
N GLU A 184 19.55 11.21 -16.34
CA GLU A 184 20.57 11.90 -17.15
C GLU A 184 20.96 11.12 -18.41
N MET A 185 20.88 9.79 -18.37
CA MET A 185 21.07 8.94 -19.54
C MET A 185 19.84 9.00 -20.46
N LEU A 186 18.63 8.98 -19.88
CA LEU A 186 17.36 9.00 -20.60
C LEU A 186 17.14 10.35 -21.31
N GLU A 187 17.43 11.46 -20.65
CA GLU A 187 17.26 12.83 -21.17
C GLU A 187 18.14 13.10 -22.40
N LYS A 188 19.27 12.40 -22.53
CA LYS A 188 20.15 12.48 -23.72
C LYS A 188 19.59 11.72 -24.92
N GLN A 189 18.52 10.94 -24.74
CA GLN A 189 17.87 10.19 -25.81
C GLN A 189 16.74 11.00 -26.44
N ASN A 190 16.30 10.62 -27.64
CA ASN A 190 15.19 11.28 -28.32
C ASN A 190 13.84 10.78 -27.76
N LEU A 191 13.46 11.28 -26.59
CA LEU A 191 12.25 10.85 -25.88
C LEU A 191 10.98 11.27 -26.63
N THR A 192 9.99 10.38 -26.65
CA THR A 192 8.63 10.72 -27.06
C THR A 192 7.85 11.35 -25.90
N ASN A 193 6.70 11.98 -26.17
CA ASN A 193 5.82 12.44 -25.09
C ASN A 193 5.34 11.27 -24.22
N LYS A 194 5.13 10.09 -24.83
CA LYS A 194 4.73 8.88 -24.11
C LYS A 194 5.79 8.40 -23.12
N ASP A 195 7.07 8.53 -23.47
CA ASP A 195 8.17 8.19 -22.56
C ASP A 195 8.17 9.10 -21.33
N LEU A 196 7.96 10.40 -21.53
CA LEU A 196 7.88 11.38 -20.46
C LEU A 196 6.63 11.18 -19.59
N GLU A 197 5.48 10.91 -20.21
CA GLU A 197 4.22 10.60 -19.51
C GLU A 197 4.39 9.41 -18.56
N ASN A 198 5.06 8.33 -19.01
CA ASN A 198 5.29 7.15 -18.19
C ASN A 198 6.16 7.45 -16.95
N VAL A 199 7.13 8.36 -17.07
CA VAL A 199 7.95 8.82 -15.94
C VAL A 199 7.11 9.65 -14.96
N ILE A 200 6.25 10.54 -15.47
CA ILE A 200 5.40 11.43 -14.66
C ILE A 200 4.31 10.65 -13.91
N ARG A 201 3.63 9.72 -14.58
CA ARG A 201 2.48 9.00 -14.00
C ARG A 201 2.85 8.03 -12.88
N ASN A 202 4.11 7.67 -12.72
CA ASN A 202 4.45 6.54 -11.88
C ASN A 202 4.34 6.89 -10.37
N PRO A 203 3.38 6.30 -9.64
CA PRO A 203 3.16 6.63 -8.24
C PRO A 203 4.12 5.89 -7.30
N ILE A 204 4.84 4.87 -7.80
CA ILE A 204 5.54 3.87 -6.97
C ILE A 204 6.82 4.46 -6.34
N SER A 205 7.43 5.48 -6.94
CA SER A 205 8.63 6.10 -6.41
C SER A 205 8.37 7.51 -5.89
N LEU A 206 7.95 7.61 -4.63
CA LEU A 206 7.93 8.89 -3.89
C LEU A 206 9.33 9.55 -3.89
N ASN A 207 10.39 8.74 -3.95
CA ASN A 207 11.78 9.20 -3.93
C ASN A 207 12.25 9.86 -5.24
N ASN A 208 11.48 9.75 -6.33
CA ASN A 208 11.85 10.28 -7.65
C ASN A 208 11.02 11.50 -8.09
N GLU A 209 10.47 12.23 -7.12
CA GLU A 209 9.73 13.48 -7.34
C GLU A 209 10.49 14.50 -8.21
N GLY A 210 11.77 14.72 -7.93
CA GLY A 210 12.62 15.60 -8.73
C GLY A 210 12.77 15.16 -10.19
N ILE A 211 12.69 13.85 -10.46
CA ILE A 211 12.75 13.31 -11.82
C ILE A 211 11.42 13.53 -12.55
N ARG A 212 10.28 13.33 -11.88
CA ARG A 212 8.96 13.65 -12.45
C ARG A 212 8.87 15.12 -12.86
N ASN A 213 9.37 16.03 -12.03
CA ASN A 213 9.39 17.46 -12.34
C ASN A 213 10.30 17.78 -13.54
N LYS A 214 11.46 17.13 -13.66
CA LYS A 214 12.32 17.24 -14.86
C LYS A 214 11.59 16.72 -16.11
N ALA A 215 10.91 15.57 -16.02
CA ALA A 215 10.15 15.00 -17.12
C ALA A 215 8.99 15.90 -17.57
N ALA A 216 8.23 16.46 -16.62
CA ALA A 216 7.18 17.43 -16.91
C ALA A 216 7.72 18.69 -17.58
N LYS A 217 8.86 19.21 -17.12
CA LYS A 217 9.52 20.35 -17.74
C LYS A 217 9.88 20.09 -19.21
N VAL A 218 10.40 18.91 -19.54
CA VAL A 218 10.70 18.51 -20.92
C VAL A 218 9.41 18.34 -21.72
N LEU A 219 8.38 17.71 -21.13
CA LEU A 219 7.10 17.45 -21.79
C LEU A 219 6.37 18.75 -22.17
N LEU A 220 6.39 19.76 -21.29
CA LEU A 220 5.83 21.09 -21.53
C LEU A 220 6.50 21.84 -22.70
N GLN A 221 7.66 21.39 -23.16
CA GLN A 221 8.34 21.95 -24.34
C GLN A 221 7.97 21.23 -25.65
N LYS A 222 7.22 20.12 -25.59
CA LYS A 222 6.91 19.22 -26.72
C LYS A 222 5.43 19.21 -27.11
N GLU A 223 4.73 20.33 -26.96
CA GLU A 223 3.31 20.48 -27.28
C GLU A 223 2.45 19.31 -26.72
N PRO A 224 2.38 19.14 -25.39
CA PRO A 224 1.73 17.98 -24.78
C PRO A 224 0.23 17.96 -25.10
N SER A 225 -0.37 16.77 -25.18
CA SER A 225 -1.83 16.59 -25.26
C SER A 225 -2.53 16.96 -23.93
N ASP A 226 -3.86 17.09 -23.95
CA ASP A 226 -4.63 17.43 -22.75
C ASP A 226 -4.51 16.36 -21.66
N ASN A 227 -4.48 15.08 -22.05
CA ASN A 227 -4.24 13.96 -21.12
C ASN A 227 -2.83 14.01 -20.52
N GLU A 228 -1.82 14.38 -21.31
CA GLU A 228 -0.46 14.55 -20.83
C GLU A 228 -0.32 15.74 -19.86
N LEU A 229 -1.01 16.84 -20.12
CA LEU A 229 -1.10 17.99 -19.20
C LEU A 229 -1.82 17.60 -17.90
N HIS A 230 -2.92 16.85 -17.99
CA HIS A 230 -3.63 16.33 -16.83
C HIS A 230 -2.73 15.44 -15.97
N ASN A 231 -1.92 14.57 -16.58
CA ASN A 231 -0.93 13.78 -15.85
C ASN A 231 0.14 14.62 -15.14
N ILE A 232 0.52 15.79 -15.70
CA ILE A 232 1.41 16.72 -15.00
C ILE A 232 0.72 17.27 -13.75
N LEU A 233 -0.55 17.68 -13.83
CA LEU A 233 -1.29 18.18 -12.67
C LEU A 233 -1.31 17.15 -11.52
N LEU A 234 -1.60 15.88 -11.83
CA LEU A 234 -1.71 14.82 -10.83
C LEU A 234 -0.37 14.25 -10.35
N GLY A 235 0.63 14.17 -11.25
CA GLY A 235 1.89 13.47 -11.01
C GLY A 235 3.01 14.38 -10.49
N CYS A 236 2.90 15.69 -10.66
CA CYS A 236 3.89 16.66 -10.22
C CYS A 236 3.45 17.41 -8.96
N SER A 237 4.39 17.54 -8.03
CA SER A 237 4.28 18.36 -6.82
C SER A 237 4.91 19.73 -6.99
N ASP A 238 5.73 19.94 -8.04
CA ASP A 238 6.30 21.25 -8.34
C ASP A 238 5.22 22.20 -8.84
N ILE A 239 4.88 23.15 -7.98
CA ILE A 239 3.89 24.18 -8.21
C ILE A 239 4.12 24.92 -9.55
N GLN A 240 5.37 25.18 -9.95
CA GLN A 240 5.64 25.87 -11.20
C GLN A 240 5.24 25.03 -12.42
N MET A 241 5.45 23.71 -12.35
CA MET A 241 5.04 22.79 -13.42
C MET A 241 3.52 22.68 -13.50
N VAL A 242 2.85 22.58 -12.35
CA VAL A 242 1.38 22.53 -12.26
C VAL A 242 0.75 23.82 -12.80
N ASN A 243 1.26 24.99 -12.40
CA ASN A 243 0.77 26.27 -12.89
C ASN A 243 0.97 26.41 -14.41
N LYS A 244 2.15 26.02 -14.92
CA LYS A 244 2.42 26.09 -16.36
C LYS A 244 1.57 25.11 -17.17
N ALA A 245 1.34 23.90 -16.67
CA ALA A 245 0.42 22.96 -17.31
C ALA A 245 -1.02 23.50 -17.33
N SER A 246 -1.42 24.17 -16.25
CA SER A 246 -2.73 24.82 -16.14
C SER A 246 -2.88 25.97 -17.15
N GLU A 247 -1.86 26.83 -17.32
CA GLU A 247 -1.84 27.88 -18.35
C GLU A 247 -2.03 27.29 -19.75
N VAL A 248 -1.26 26.25 -20.10
CA VAL A 248 -1.33 25.61 -21.42
C VAL A 248 -2.69 24.94 -21.64
N LEU A 249 -3.29 24.34 -20.62
CA LEU A 249 -4.65 23.82 -20.70
C LEU A 249 -5.64 24.96 -20.96
N LEU A 250 -5.56 26.07 -20.22
CA LEU A 250 -6.48 27.22 -20.32
C LEU A 250 -6.54 27.87 -21.71
N GLU A 251 -5.48 27.74 -22.49
CA GLU A 251 -5.43 28.21 -23.88
C GLU A 251 -6.21 27.32 -24.87
N ARG A 252 -6.72 26.15 -24.43
CA ARG A 252 -7.36 25.13 -25.27
C ARG A 252 -8.86 25.04 -25.02
N THR A 253 -9.54 24.20 -25.82
CA THR A 253 -10.94 23.85 -25.56
C THR A 253 -10.99 22.82 -24.44
N ILE A 254 -11.44 23.22 -23.26
CA ILE A 254 -11.33 22.40 -22.04
C ILE A 254 -12.70 21.90 -21.58
N VAL A 255 -12.75 20.64 -21.17
CA VAL A 255 -13.90 20.02 -20.48
C VAL A 255 -13.87 20.30 -18.98
N ASN A 256 -15.03 20.32 -18.31
CA ASN A 256 -15.13 20.68 -16.89
C ASN A 256 -14.17 19.89 -15.98
N GLU A 257 -13.95 18.60 -16.25
CA GLU A 257 -13.03 17.76 -15.47
C GLU A 257 -11.62 18.37 -15.34
N ASN A 258 -11.06 18.86 -16.45
CA ASN A 258 -9.75 19.52 -16.44
C ASN A 258 -9.79 20.85 -15.67
N LEU A 259 -10.88 21.62 -15.77
CA LEU A 259 -11.04 22.86 -15.00
C LEU A 259 -11.10 22.59 -13.50
N LEU A 260 -11.79 21.51 -13.09
CA LEU A 260 -11.88 21.10 -11.69
C LEU A 260 -10.51 20.72 -11.12
N GLU A 261 -9.72 19.93 -11.85
CA GLU A 261 -8.36 19.59 -11.40
C GLU A 261 -7.44 20.82 -11.31
N ILE A 262 -7.56 21.78 -12.24
CA ILE A 262 -6.84 23.06 -12.12
C ILE A 262 -7.26 23.79 -10.84
N LEU A 263 -8.56 23.91 -10.56
CA LEU A 263 -9.07 24.58 -9.35
C LEU A 263 -8.61 23.91 -8.04
N ARG A 264 -8.39 22.60 -8.07
CA ARG A 264 -7.93 21.81 -6.92
C ARG A 264 -6.42 21.88 -6.71
N LEU A 265 -5.62 21.82 -7.78
CA LEU A 265 -4.18 21.57 -7.71
C LEU A 265 -3.33 22.82 -7.96
N CYS A 266 -3.86 23.79 -8.70
CA CYS A 266 -3.16 25.05 -8.95
C CYS A 266 -3.13 25.90 -7.67
N THR A 267 -2.06 26.67 -7.49
CA THR A 267 -1.91 27.62 -6.38
C THR A 267 -1.82 29.07 -6.84
N ASN A 268 -1.76 29.32 -8.15
CA ASN A 268 -1.77 30.67 -8.69
C ASN A 268 -3.21 31.21 -8.73
N HIS A 269 -3.49 32.24 -7.93
CA HIS A 269 -4.81 32.84 -7.79
C HIS A 269 -5.36 33.40 -9.11
N GLU A 270 -4.52 33.95 -9.99
CA GLU A 270 -4.98 34.49 -11.28
C GLU A 270 -5.47 33.36 -12.20
N ILE A 271 -4.71 32.26 -12.27
CA ILE A 271 -5.10 31.06 -13.02
C ILE A 271 -6.41 30.49 -12.44
N ILE A 272 -6.52 30.38 -11.12
CA ILE A 272 -7.72 29.87 -10.44
C ILE A 272 -8.94 30.72 -10.78
N ASN A 273 -8.83 32.05 -10.67
CA ASN A 273 -9.93 32.96 -11.00
C ASN A 273 -10.34 32.86 -12.48
N ASN A 274 -9.38 32.82 -13.41
CA ASN A 274 -9.67 32.66 -14.83
C ASN A 274 -10.33 31.30 -15.12
N THR A 275 -9.88 30.23 -14.46
CA THR A 275 -10.44 28.88 -14.56
C THR A 275 -11.89 28.87 -14.08
N TRP A 276 -12.17 29.53 -12.95
CA TRP A 276 -13.52 29.66 -12.41
C TRP A 276 -14.47 30.40 -13.37
N GLU A 277 -14.01 31.50 -13.98
CA GLU A 277 -14.81 32.23 -14.99
C GLU A 277 -15.18 31.35 -16.19
N ILE A 278 -14.26 30.49 -16.64
CA ILE A 278 -14.52 29.54 -17.74
C ILE A 278 -15.50 28.46 -17.29
N LEU A 279 -15.28 27.87 -16.10
CA LEU A 279 -16.16 26.83 -15.56
C LEU A 279 -17.59 27.34 -15.41
N LYS A 280 -17.79 28.57 -14.92
CA LYS A 280 -19.11 29.23 -14.84
C LYS A 280 -19.82 29.30 -16.19
N ARG A 281 -19.09 29.68 -17.25
CA ARG A 281 -19.65 29.76 -18.61
C ARG A 281 -20.01 28.40 -19.19
N ASN A 282 -19.35 27.35 -18.71
CA ASN A 282 -19.64 25.96 -19.07
C ASN A 282 -20.86 25.37 -18.33
N ASN A 283 -21.58 26.16 -17.52
CA ASN A 283 -22.75 25.72 -16.73
C ASN A 283 -22.43 24.52 -15.83
N PRO A 284 -21.68 24.71 -14.73
CA PRO A 284 -21.23 23.62 -13.88
C PRO A 284 -22.42 22.90 -13.23
N THR A 285 -22.29 21.59 -13.07
CA THR A 285 -23.29 20.77 -12.37
C THR A 285 -23.23 20.99 -10.84
N SER A 286 -24.24 20.52 -10.09
CA SER A 286 -24.17 20.54 -8.62
C SER A 286 -22.96 19.76 -8.09
N SER A 287 -22.54 18.68 -8.78
CA SER A 287 -21.34 17.92 -8.43
C SER A 287 -20.06 18.72 -8.67
N ASP A 288 -19.98 19.44 -9.80
CA ASP A 288 -18.84 20.32 -10.11
C ASP A 288 -18.72 21.42 -9.06
N LEU A 289 -19.83 22.08 -8.71
CA LEU A 289 -19.87 23.13 -7.70
C LEU A 289 -19.46 22.60 -6.32
N ARG A 290 -19.98 21.44 -5.90
CA ARG A 290 -19.56 20.77 -4.66
C ARG A 290 -18.06 20.54 -4.64
N PHE A 291 -17.50 20.03 -5.74
CA PHE A 291 -16.06 19.80 -5.84
C PHE A 291 -15.26 21.09 -5.66
N VAL A 292 -15.66 22.18 -6.33
CA VAL A 292 -15.02 23.49 -6.17
C VAL A 292 -15.07 23.97 -4.72
N ILE A 293 -16.23 23.87 -4.06
CA ILE A 293 -16.41 24.29 -2.67
C ILE A 293 -15.53 23.46 -1.71
N SER A 294 -15.40 22.16 -1.97
CA SER A 294 -14.64 21.23 -1.12
C SER A 294 -13.12 21.32 -1.31
N PHE A 295 -12.63 21.68 -2.49
CA PHE A 295 -11.20 21.52 -2.81
C PHE A 295 -10.49 22.78 -3.32
N CYS A 296 -11.21 23.84 -3.71
CA CYS A 296 -10.58 25.08 -4.13
C CYS A 296 -9.99 25.84 -2.93
N THR A 297 -8.78 26.37 -3.10
CA THR A 297 -8.05 27.09 -2.04
C THR A 297 -8.34 28.59 -2.02
N VAL A 298 -8.99 29.14 -3.05
CA VAL A 298 -9.32 30.57 -3.16
C VAL A 298 -10.73 30.82 -2.63
N ILE A 299 -10.82 31.47 -1.46
CA ILE A 299 -12.06 31.68 -0.71
C ILE A 299 -13.12 32.43 -1.53
N GLU A 300 -12.74 33.39 -2.35
CA GLU A 300 -13.67 34.16 -3.19
C GLU A 300 -14.39 33.24 -4.20
N VAL A 301 -13.65 32.34 -4.84
CA VAL A 301 -14.19 31.32 -5.75
C VAL A 301 -15.12 30.36 -5.01
N VAL A 302 -14.72 29.90 -3.81
CA VAL A 302 -15.53 29.03 -2.96
C VAL A 302 -16.87 29.69 -2.60
N LYS A 303 -16.86 30.98 -2.23
CA LYS A 303 -18.07 31.75 -1.90
C LYS A 303 -19.01 31.93 -3.08
N GLU A 304 -18.46 32.24 -4.25
CA GLU A 304 -19.25 32.34 -5.48
C GLU A 304 -19.87 30.99 -5.86
N ALA A 305 -19.09 29.92 -5.81
CA ALA A 305 -19.56 28.56 -6.09
C ALA A 305 -20.70 28.16 -5.12
N TRP A 306 -20.54 28.45 -3.82
CA TRP A 306 -21.59 28.24 -2.83
C TRP A 306 -22.86 29.03 -3.15
N GLY A 307 -22.74 30.32 -3.52
CA GLY A 307 -23.91 31.15 -3.85
C GLY A 307 -24.68 30.69 -5.10
N ILE A 308 -24.05 29.90 -5.97
CA ILE A 308 -24.72 29.21 -7.09
C ILE A 308 -25.32 27.89 -6.59
N PHE A 309 -24.54 27.09 -5.87
CA PHE A 309 -24.93 25.78 -5.35
C PHE A 309 -26.15 25.84 -4.42
N GLU A 310 -26.18 26.81 -3.49
CA GLU A 310 -27.24 26.98 -2.49
C GLU A 310 -28.62 27.26 -3.11
N LYS A 311 -28.65 27.86 -4.30
CA LYS A 311 -29.91 28.15 -5.02
C LYS A 311 -30.50 26.92 -5.72
N GLY A 312 -29.71 25.85 -5.87
CA GLY A 312 -30.12 24.61 -6.51
C GLY A 312 -30.60 23.57 -5.50
N ASP A 313 -31.23 22.52 -6.03
CA ASP A 313 -31.51 21.31 -5.25
C ASP A 313 -30.19 20.55 -5.01
N HIS A 314 -29.92 20.25 -3.74
CA HIS A 314 -28.72 19.54 -3.31
C HIS A 314 -29.09 18.32 -2.48
N LYS A 315 -28.29 17.26 -2.62
CA LYS A 315 -28.46 16.05 -1.82
C LYS A 315 -27.79 16.24 -0.46
N LYS A 316 -28.26 15.50 0.55
CA LYS A 316 -27.64 15.52 1.89
C LYS A 316 -26.15 15.13 1.84
N GLU A 317 -25.78 14.22 0.93
CA GLU A 317 -24.40 13.77 0.74
C GLU A 317 -23.49 14.89 0.22
N ASP A 318 -24.03 15.81 -0.57
CA ASP A 318 -23.28 16.95 -1.09
C ASP A 318 -22.97 17.94 0.02
N LEU A 319 -23.97 18.29 0.85
CA LEU A 319 -23.79 19.15 2.02
C LEU A 319 -22.88 18.52 3.08
N LEU A 320 -22.95 17.20 3.24
CA LEU A 320 -22.04 16.47 4.11
C LEU A 320 -20.58 16.60 3.62
N GLY A 321 -20.34 16.41 2.32
CA GLY A 321 -19.01 16.61 1.73
C GLY A 321 -18.48 18.04 1.88
N ILE A 322 -19.36 19.04 1.73
CA ILE A 322 -19.01 20.45 1.98
C ILE A 322 -18.66 20.68 3.45
N THR A 323 -19.45 20.12 4.37
CA THR A 323 -19.19 20.24 5.83
C THR A 323 -17.83 19.65 6.20
N LYS A 324 -17.43 18.54 5.56
CA LYS A 324 -16.16 17.86 5.82
C LYS A 324 -14.96 18.67 5.32
N CYS A 325 -14.99 19.17 4.08
CA CYS A 325 -13.76 19.61 3.42
C CYS A 325 -13.67 21.12 3.12
N CYS A 326 -14.77 21.88 3.23
CA CYS A 326 -14.76 23.30 2.85
C CYS A 326 -13.88 24.14 3.80
N ILE A 327 -13.07 25.01 3.21
CA ILE A 327 -12.14 25.90 3.93
C ILE A 327 -12.82 27.11 4.58
N ASP A 328 -14.04 27.47 4.15
CA ASP A 328 -14.79 28.61 4.69
C ASP A 328 -15.75 28.14 5.79
N ILE A 329 -15.47 28.54 7.03
CA ILE A 329 -16.22 28.15 8.23
C ILE A 329 -17.70 28.54 8.16
N GLU A 330 -18.06 29.67 7.55
CA GLU A 330 -19.46 30.11 7.52
C GLU A 330 -20.28 29.27 6.52
N ILE A 331 -19.65 28.85 5.42
CA ILE A 331 -20.24 27.87 4.50
C ILE A 331 -20.42 26.52 5.21
N VAL A 332 -19.40 26.05 5.93
CA VAL A 332 -19.46 24.79 6.71
C VAL A 332 -20.62 24.82 7.71
N LYS A 333 -20.77 25.90 8.48
CA LYS A 333 -21.90 26.08 9.42
C LYS A 333 -23.25 26.06 8.74
N THR A 334 -23.36 26.73 7.60
CA THR A 334 -24.61 26.80 6.84
C THR A 334 -24.98 25.43 6.27
N ALA A 335 -24.01 24.72 5.68
CA ALA A 335 -24.20 23.36 5.18
C ALA A 335 -24.58 22.39 6.31
N TRP A 336 -23.87 22.43 7.44
CA TRP A 336 -24.16 21.57 8.59
C TRP A 336 -25.56 21.82 9.15
N LYS A 337 -25.96 23.08 9.35
CA LYS A 337 -27.28 23.44 9.87
C LYS A 337 -28.43 22.86 9.03
N ASN A 338 -28.23 22.73 7.72
CA ASN A 338 -29.23 22.17 6.81
C ASN A 338 -29.36 20.65 6.94
N ILE A 339 -28.36 19.96 7.51
CA ILE A 339 -28.32 18.49 7.60
C ILE A 339 -28.14 17.96 9.02
N GLU A 340 -28.02 18.83 10.03
CA GLU A 340 -27.73 18.44 11.42
C GLU A 340 -28.82 17.55 12.03
N LYS A 341 -30.05 17.66 11.51
CA LYS A 341 -31.24 16.94 12.00
C LYS A 341 -31.44 15.59 11.30
N GLU A 342 -30.67 15.33 10.26
CA GLU A 342 -30.74 14.07 9.52
C GLU A 342 -30.18 12.90 10.35
N GLU A 343 -30.63 11.70 10.00
CA GLU A 343 -30.03 10.47 10.54
C GLU A 343 -28.73 10.17 9.80
N TRP A 344 -27.65 10.08 10.58
CA TRP A 344 -26.31 9.80 10.09
C TRP A 344 -25.84 8.43 10.55
N ASN A 345 -25.13 7.73 9.66
CA ASN A 345 -24.39 6.55 10.08
C ASN A 345 -23.11 6.96 10.80
N PHE A 346 -22.48 5.98 11.44
CA PHE A 346 -21.24 6.17 12.18
C PHE A 346 -20.12 6.79 11.34
N TYR A 347 -19.93 6.33 10.10
CA TYR A 347 -18.84 6.76 9.23
C TYR A 347 -18.99 8.22 8.82
N ASP A 348 -20.21 8.66 8.55
CA ASP A 348 -20.48 10.06 8.21
C ASP A 348 -20.10 11.00 9.37
N LEU A 349 -20.51 10.65 10.60
CA LEU A 349 -20.19 11.45 11.79
C LEU A 349 -18.68 11.41 12.09
N ARG A 350 -18.04 10.25 11.94
CA ARG A 350 -16.59 10.09 12.11
C ARG A 350 -15.83 11.02 11.17
N ASP A 351 -16.16 11.01 9.88
CA ASP A 351 -15.49 11.82 8.88
C ASP A 351 -15.67 13.31 9.15
N VAL A 352 -16.87 13.75 9.60
CA VAL A 352 -17.08 15.15 10.00
C VAL A 352 -16.19 15.52 11.19
N ILE A 353 -16.02 14.64 12.18
CA ILE A 353 -15.11 14.91 13.30
C ILE A 353 -13.65 15.02 12.82
N GLY A 354 -13.24 14.16 11.89
CA GLY A 354 -11.86 14.11 11.40
C GLY A 354 -11.50 15.30 10.50
N GLU A 355 -12.42 15.68 9.59
CA GLU A 355 -12.10 16.57 8.47
C GLU A 355 -12.62 18.00 8.64
N CYS A 356 -13.79 18.20 9.29
CA CYS A 356 -14.47 19.51 9.34
C CYS A 356 -13.59 20.60 9.97
N ILE A 357 -13.40 21.76 9.36
CA ILE A 357 -12.53 22.80 9.95
C ILE A 357 -13.11 23.46 11.22
N ASP A 358 -14.43 23.37 11.45
CA ASP A 358 -15.10 24.02 12.58
C ASP A 358 -15.11 23.15 13.85
N PRO A 359 -14.44 23.57 14.94
CA PRO A 359 -14.34 22.78 16.16
C PRO A 359 -15.66 22.64 16.94
N GLU A 360 -16.58 23.60 16.83
CA GLU A 360 -17.89 23.51 17.49
C GLU A 360 -18.79 22.50 16.78
N ILE A 361 -18.69 22.39 15.46
CA ILE A 361 -19.36 21.34 14.69
C ILE A 361 -18.78 19.98 15.06
N ARG A 362 -17.44 19.83 15.08
CA ARG A 362 -16.80 18.58 15.54
C ARG A 362 -17.30 18.16 16.92
N LYS A 363 -17.40 19.10 17.86
CA LYS A 363 -17.92 18.84 19.22
C LYS A 363 -19.39 18.47 19.22
N SER A 364 -20.24 19.17 18.47
CA SER A 364 -21.67 18.85 18.33
C SER A 364 -21.89 17.46 17.76
N VAL A 365 -21.12 17.10 16.73
CA VAL A 365 -21.12 15.76 16.12
C VAL A 365 -20.66 14.70 17.12
N TRP A 366 -19.62 14.99 17.91
CA TRP A 366 -19.17 14.09 18.97
C TRP A 366 -20.25 13.81 20.02
N GLU A 367 -20.98 14.83 20.47
CA GLU A 367 -22.12 14.63 21.39
C GLU A 367 -23.19 13.71 20.76
N LYS A 368 -23.57 13.95 19.50
CA LYS A 368 -24.49 13.07 18.76
C LYS A 368 -23.96 11.64 18.66
N MET A 369 -22.66 11.48 18.39
CA MET A 369 -22.02 10.16 18.36
C MET A 369 -22.08 9.48 19.72
N LYS A 370 -21.86 10.20 20.83
CA LYS A 370 -21.96 9.64 22.19
C LYS A 370 -23.36 9.12 22.49
N GLU A 371 -24.39 9.87 22.12
CA GLU A 371 -25.79 9.44 22.26
C GLU A 371 -26.06 8.14 21.50
N GLN A 372 -25.58 8.05 20.25
CA GLN A 372 -25.73 6.85 19.42
C GLN A 372 -24.85 5.68 19.87
N SER A 373 -23.72 5.97 20.53
CA SER A 373 -22.68 5.00 20.88
C SER A 373 -23.14 3.92 21.85
N GLN A 374 -24.25 4.12 22.58
CA GLN A 374 -24.82 3.10 23.48
C GLN A 374 -25.07 1.76 22.76
N HIS A 375 -25.16 1.78 21.43
CA HIS A 375 -25.39 0.62 20.59
C HIS A 375 -24.16 0.17 19.78
N TRP A 376 -23.01 0.83 19.90
CA TRP A 376 -21.84 0.57 19.04
C TRP A 376 -20.85 -0.45 19.61
N HIS A 377 -20.25 -1.22 18.70
CA HIS A 377 -19.20 -2.19 19.01
C HIS A 377 -17.89 -1.49 19.40
N TRP A 378 -17.05 -2.17 20.18
CA TRP A 378 -15.77 -1.68 20.67
C TRP A 378 -14.77 -1.25 19.61
N GLY A 379 -14.75 -1.99 18.50
CA GLY A 379 -13.88 -1.69 17.35
C GLY A 379 -14.12 -0.30 16.79
N THR A 380 -15.32 0.24 16.94
CA THR A 380 -15.74 1.54 16.44
C THR A 380 -15.10 2.71 17.20
N LEU A 381 -15.07 2.66 18.54
CA LEU A 381 -14.38 3.66 19.38
C LEU A 381 -12.86 3.52 19.28
N ALA A 382 -12.35 2.28 19.21
CA ALA A 382 -10.93 2.03 18.99
C ALA A 382 -10.48 2.62 17.65
N TYR A 383 -11.27 2.45 16.59
CA TYR A 383 -10.96 2.97 15.26
C TYR A 383 -10.72 4.49 15.25
N ILE A 384 -11.58 5.28 15.90
CA ILE A 384 -11.43 6.74 16.04
C ILE A 384 -10.09 7.13 16.67
N LEU A 385 -9.64 6.35 17.66
CA LEU A 385 -8.43 6.62 18.43
C LEU A 385 -7.16 6.11 17.74
N THR A 386 -7.30 5.12 16.87
CA THR A 386 -6.17 4.44 16.22
C THR A 386 -5.80 5.03 14.87
N ASP A 387 -6.74 5.62 14.14
CA ASP A 387 -6.49 6.10 12.77
C ASP A 387 -5.57 7.34 12.74
N ASP A 388 -4.99 7.67 11.57
CA ASP A 388 -4.06 8.80 11.38
C ASP A 388 -4.70 10.17 11.75
N PHE A 389 -6.02 10.21 11.99
CA PHE A 389 -6.79 11.35 12.50
C PHE A 389 -6.48 11.74 13.97
N ASN A 390 -5.72 10.94 14.72
CA ASN A 390 -5.47 11.18 16.14
C ASN A 390 -4.67 12.48 16.43
N THR A 391 -3.89 12.98 15.47
CA THR A 391 -3.13 14.24 15.63
C THR A 391 -4.02 15.48 15.50
N ASP A 392 -5.07 15.42 14.70
CA ASP A 392 -5.91 16.57 14.34
C ASP A 392 -7.24 16.60 15.11
N LEU A 393 -7.54 15.54 15.86
CA LEU A 393 -8.67 15.49 16.79
C LEU A 393 -8.49 16.50 17.94
N PRO A 394 -9.52 17.29 18.28
CA PRO A 394 -9.50 18.11 19.49
C PRO A 394 -9.16 17.26 20.73
N VAL A 395 -8.24 17.76 21.54
CA VAL A 395 -7.67 17.05 22.71
C VAL A 395 -8.76 16.57 23.65
N GLU A 396 -9.84 17.35 23.79
CA GLU A 396 -11.00 17.04 24.62
C GLU A 396 -11.76 15.80 24.11
N ILE A 397 -12.02 15.74 22.80
CA ILE A 397 -12.71 14.61 22.14
C ILE A 397 -11.87 13.35 22.30
N ARG A 398 -10.57 13.44 22.03
CA ARG A 398 -9.62 12.33 22.19
C ARG A 398 -9.58 11.79 23.62
N ASN A 399 -9.42 12.68 24.60
CA ASN A 399 -9.39 12.32 26.01
C ASN A 399 -10.71 11.69 26.48
N GLU A 400 -11.85 12.19 26.00
CA GLU A 400 -13.15 11.63 26.32
C GLU A 400 -13.38 10.26 25.68
N ALA A 401 -12.99 10.09 24.40
CA ALA A 401 -13.05 8.81 23.71
C ALA A 401 -12.24 7.73 24.43
N TRP A 402 -11.02 8.06 24.88
CA TRP A 402 -10.19 7.16 25.69
C TRP A 402 -10.85 6.81 27.03
N LYS A 403 -11.45 7.78 27.72
CA LYS A 403 -12.20 7.54 28.96
C LYS A 403 -13.39 6.62 28.73
N MET A 404 -14.16 6.82 27.66
CA MET A 404 -15.29 5.96 27.31
C MET A 404 -14.83 4.52 27.04
N LEU A 405 -13.74 4.36 26.30
CA LEU A 405 -13.14 3.06 26.00
C LEU A 405 -12.66 2.37 27.29
N ALA A 406 -12.01 3.12 28.19
CA ALA A 406 -11.57 2.64 29.50
C ALA A 406 -12.74 2.19 30.39
N VAL A 407 -13.81 2.99 30.49
CA VAL A 407 -15.00 2.67 31.28
C VAL A 407 -15.65 1.41 30.76
N ARG A 408 -15.84 1.28 29.43
CA ARG A 408 -16.37 0.05 28.84
C ARG A 408 -15.45 -1.14 29.16
N ALA A 409 -14.13 -0.93 29.20
CA ALA A 409 -13.14 -1.97 29.56
C ALA A 409 -13.19 -2.39 31.03
N GLY A 410 -14.03 -1.73 31.84
CA GLY A 410 -14.09 -1.94 33.28
C GLY A 410 -12.90 -1.33 34.01
N ILE A 411 -12.33 -0.26 33.45
CA ILE A 411 -11.21 0.50 34.03
C ILE A 411 -11.80 1.77 34.63
N THR A 412 -11.88 1.79 35.96
CA THR A 412 -12.58 2.85 36.70
C THR A 412 -11.70 4.05 37.05
N LYS A 413 -10.39 3.99 36.77
CA LYS A 413 -9.41 5.07 36.97
C LYS A 413 -8.31 5.05 35.90
N PRO A 414 -8.54 5.59 34.69
CA PRO A 414 -7.50 5.74 33.69
C PRO A 414 -6.65 6.96 34.07
N PHE A 415 -5.41 6.74 34.52
CA PHE A 415 -4.45 7.83 34.79
C PHE A 415 -3.23 7.80 33.85
N ASN A 416 -3.14 6.83 32.94
CA ASN A 416 -2.16 6.78 31.84
C ASN A 416 -2.71 5.92 30.68
N GLU A 417 -2.35 6.28 29.43
CA GLU A 417 -2.77 5.58 28.20
C GLU A 417 -2.17 4.16 28.11
N GLU A 418 -0.96 3.95 28.62
CA GLU A 418 -0.26 2.66 28.52
C GLU A 418 -0.88 1.52 29.37
N PRO A 419 -1.22 1.70 30.66
CA PRO A 419 -1.95 0.68 31.44
C PRO A 419 -3.35 0.37 30.87
N LEU A 420 -3.97 1.35 30.21
CA LEU A 420 -5.26 1.19 29.53
C LEU A 420 -5.11 0.28 28.32
N ILE A 421 -4.13 0.54 27.45
CA ILE A 421 -3.86 -0.28 26.26
C ILE A 421 -3.47 -1.72 26.64
N GLN A 422 -2.57 -1.90 27.62
CA GLN A 422 -2.16 -3.24 28.12
C GLN A 422 -3.34 -4.04 28.68
N LYS A 423 -4.25 -3.38 29.39
CA LYS A 423 -5.44 -4.03 29.97
C LYS A 423 -6.52 -4.30 28.92
N MET A 424 -6.61 -3.50 27.86
CA MET A 424 -7.48 -3.79 26.71
C MET A 424 -6.95 -4.96 25.88
N LEU A 425 -5.64 -5.03 25.63
CA LEU A 425 -5.00 -6.15 24.93
C LEU A 425 -5.15 -7.46 25.71
N SER A 426 -4.97 -7.46 27.03
CA SER A 426 -5.14 -8.67 27.84
C SER A 426 -6.60 -9.13 27.97
N LYS A 427 -7.58 -8.23 27.89
CA LYS A 427 -9.00 -8.56 28.07
C LYS A 427 -9.74 -8.83 26.75
N PHE A 428 -9.28 -8.25 25.65
CA PHE A 428 -9.97 -8.27 24.37
C PHE A 428 -9.06 -8.57 23.18
N GLY A 429 -7.79 -8.94 23.41
CA GLY A 429 -6.83 -9.29 22.37
C GLY A 429 -7.42 -10.27 21.35
N ASP A 430 -8.16 -11.28 21.76
CA ASP A 430 -8.72 -12.26 20.83
C ASP A 430 -9.87 -11.71 19.96
N LYS A 431 -10.43 -10.55 20.30
CA LYS A 431 -11.54 -9.89 19.58
C LYS A 431 -11.10 -8.76 18.65
N PHE A 432 -9.85 -8.31 18.76
CA PHE A 432 -9.28 -7.34 17.84
C PHE A 432 -8.66 -8.06 16.64
N ASP A 433 -8.95 -7.57 15.44
CA ASP A 433 -8.26 -8.04 14.25
C ASP A 433 -6.78 -7.63 14.28
N HIS A 434 -6.02 -8.18 13.32
CA HIS A 434 -4.58 -7.97 13.28
C HIS A 434 -4.20 -6.49 13.07
N THR A 435 -5.00 -5.74 12.33
CA THR A 435 -4.79 -4.31 12.04
C THR A 435 -5.02 -3.46 13.29
N GLN A 436 -6.12 -3.70 14.00
CA GLN A 436 -6.46 -3.01 15.26
C GLN A 436 -5.40 -3.24 16.33
N LYS A 437 -4.90 -4.47 16.46
CA LYS A 437 -3.76 -4.79 17.33
C LYS A 437 -2.51 -4.01 16.93
N LYS A 438 -2.15 -4.03 15.64
CA LYS A 438 -0.93 -3.39 15.10
C LYS A 438 -0.92 -1.88 15.37
N ILE A 439 -2.07 -1.21 15.26
CA ILE A 439 -2.16 0.23 15.49
C ILE A 439 -2.10 0.56 16.98
N MET A 440 -2.80 -0.20 17.83
CA MET A 440 -2.68 -0.07 19.29
C MET A 440 -1.23 -0.25 19.78
N PHE A 441 -0.49 -1.20 19.21
CA PHE A 441 0.93 -1.41 19.53
C PHE A 441 1.84 -0.28 19.04
N ARG A 442 1.51 0.42 17.94
CA ARG A 442 2.31 1.56 17.46
C ARG A 442 2.27 2.76 18.40
N GLN A 443 1.12 3.07 18.98
CA GLN A 443 0.97 4.19 19.90
C GLN A 443 1.73 3.96 21.21
N ILE A 444 1.89 2.70 21.65
CA ILE A 444 2.75 2.33 22.80
C ILE A 444 4.24 2.63 22.52
N CYS A 445 4.68 2.51 21.27
CA CYS A 445 6.11 2.58 20.92
C CYS A 445 6.67 4.00 20.71
N ILE A 446 5.84 5.04 20.80
CA ILE A 446 6.30 6.43 20.55
C ILE A 446 6.82 7.11 21.83
N GLU A 447 6.53 6.57 23.02
CA GLU A 447 6.96 7.19 24.29
C GLU A 447 7.44 6.15 25.31
N ASP A 448 8.58 5.45 25.09
CA ASP A 448 9.50 5.09 26.20
C ASP A 448 10.79 4.35 25.78
N GLU A 449 11.92 4.69 26.41
CA GLU A 449 13.21 3.97 26.26
C GLU A 449 13.19 2.58 26.93
N GLU A 450 12.27 2.30 27.86
CA GLU A 450 12.19 1.02 28.59
C GLU A 450 11.69 -0.15 27.73
N ILE A 451 11.01 0.09 26.60
CA ILE A 451 10.45 -0.96 25.73
C ILE A 451 11.54 -1.69 24.92
N MET A 452 12.72 -1.08 24.72
CA MET A 452 13.87 -1.77 24.13
C MET A 452 14.35 -2.96 24.98
N LYS A 453 13.99 -3.01 26.27
CA LYS A 453 14.30 -4.12 27.17
C LYS A 453 13.35 -5.31 26.98
N ILE A 454 12.07 -5.06 26.67
CA ILE A 454 11.03 -6.08 26.42
C ILE A 454 11.25 -6.80 25.07
N LYS A 455 11.85 -6.11 24.08
CA LYS A 455 12.29 -6.72 22.81
C LYS A 455 13.21 -7.93 22.99
N LYS A 456 13.93 -8.03 24.11
CA LYS A 456 14.88 -9.11 24.39
C LYS A 456 14.21 -10.37 24.98
N GLU A 457 13.00 -10.25 25.53
CA GLU A 457 12.34 -11.33 26.28
C GLU A 457 11.27 -12.08 25.46
N TYR A 458 10.74 -11.48 24.38
CA TYR A 458 9.64 -12.04 23.58
C TYR A 458 9.99 -12.31 22.09
N SER A 459 11.28 -12.50 21.79
CA SER A 459 11.84 -12.70 20.43
C SER A 459 11.13 -13.74 19.54
N PRO A 460 10.62 -14.89 20.01
CA PRO A 460 10.11 -15.91 19.08
C PRO A 460 8.81 -15.54 18.36
N ILE A 461 8.07 -14.55 18.85
CA ILE A 461 6.78 -14.13 18.26
C ILE A 461 6.96 -12.95 17.30
N LEU A 462 8.05 -12.18 17.45
CA LEU A 462 8.32 -10.96 16.69
C LEU A 462 9.14 -11.17 15.41
N ASP A 463 9.80 -12.32 15.25
CA ASP A 463 10.52 -12.67 14.00
C ASP A 463 9.57 -12.91 12.80
N LEU A 464 8.25 -12.93 13.02
CA LEU A 464 7.23 -12.93 11.97
C LEU A 464 6.82 -11.53 11.48
N LEU A 465 7.38 -10.47 12.06
CA LEU A 465 6.85 -9.10 11.93
C LEU A 465 7.94 -8.08 11.57
N VAL A 466 8.50 -8.23 10.37
CA VAL A 466 9.13 -7.12 9.64
C VAL A 466 8.49 -7.03 8.26
N LEU A 467 7.41 -6.26 8.15
CA LEU A 467 6.94 -5.73 6.88
C LEU A 467 6.91 -4.19 6.95
N PRO A 468 7.61 -3.48 6.05
CA PRO A 468 7.58 -2.02 6.00
C PRO A 468 6.16 -1.50 5.74
N ASN A 469 5.80 -0.43 6.43
CA ASN A 469 4.72 0.46 6.02
C ASN A 469 4.93 0.88 4.58
N TYR A 470 3.99 0.62 3.68
CA TYR A 470 3.58 1.49 2.56
C TYR A 470 2.40 0.79 1.86
N PHE A 471 1.18 1.04 2.33
CA PHE A 471 -0.04 0.78 1.56
C PHE A 471 -1.06 1.85 1.92
N TYR A 472 -0.93 3.00 1.25
CA TYR A 472 -2.02 3.94 1.03
C TYR A 472 -1.85 4.49 -0.38
N ASN A 473 -2.85 4.22 -1.22
CA ASN A 473 -3.19 4.75 -2.55
C ASN A 473 -3.62 3.62 -3.51
N ILE A 474 -4.72 2.94 -3.18
CA ILE A 474 -5.61 2.35 -4.17
C ILE A 474 -7.03 2.64 -3.69
N THR A 475 -7.61 3.74 -4.17
CA THR A 475 -9.07 3.92 -4.17
C THR A 475 -9.54 4.00 -5.62
N SER A 476 -10.56 3.19 -5.89
CA SER A 476 -11.49 3.20 -7.03
C SER A 476 -10.91 3.02 -8.45
N ALA A 477 -10.82 1.76 -8.87
CA ALA A 477 -11.38 1.33 -10.15
C ALA A 477 -12.15 0.02 -9.91
N ASP A 478 -13.31 -0.10 -10.54
CA ASP A 478 -14.28 -1.21 -10.51
C ASP A 478 -15.38 -1.17 -9.43
N ALA A 479 -16.41 -0.35 -9.70
CA ALA A 479 -17.83 -0.74 -9.74
C ALA A 479 -18.64 0.32 -10.49
#